data_AF-A0A7K1TG55-F1
#
_entry.id   AF-A0A7K1TG55-F1
#
_cell.length_a   1.000
_cell.length_b   1.000
_cell.length_c   1.000
_cell.angle_alpha   90.00
_cell.angle_beta   90.00
_cell.angle_gamma   90.00
#
_symmetry.space_group_name_H-M   'P 1'
#
loop_
_entity.id
_entity.type
_entity.pdbx_description
1 polymer ?
#
loop_
_entity_poly.entity_id
_entity_poly.type
_entity_poly.pdbx_seq_one_letter_code
_entity_poly.pdbx_strand_id
1 'polypeptide(L)'
;MEVFFRLLKTNRSLELWARNQGDAAFRLLHAYPLAATSGTLGPKRRAGDGQVPEGFYHLDRFNPGSAYHLSLGLDYPNNDDILATGLADPGGDIFVHGSDVTVGCLPLTNAGIEEVYLLAVAARAAGQSSIGVHIFPFPLTENELLRRAASPHVAFWRGLQLGYAYFEAHHCPQ
;
A
#
# COMPACT_ATOMS: atom_id res chain seq x y z
N MET A 1 0.92 18.97 8.33
CA MET A 1 1.14 18.34 7.01
C MET A 1 0.32 17.08 6.92
N GLU A 2 0.06 16.59 5.72
CA GLU A 2 -0.56 15.29 5.49
C GLU A 2 0.33 14.44 4.60
N VAL A 3 0.29 13.12 4.79
CA VAL A 3 1.00 12.12 3.97
C VAL A 3 0.04 11.07 3.43
N PHE A 4 0.45 10.46 2.34
CA PHE A 4 -0.25 9.40 1.65
C PHE A 4 0.78 8.46 1.01
N PHE A 5 0.50 7.16 1.02
CA PHE A 5 1.42 6.16 0.50
C PHE A 5 0.83 5.41 -0.68
N ARG A 6 1.67 5.06 -1.66
CA ARG A 6 1.27 4.20 -2.77
C ARG A 6 2.35 3.20 -3.12
N LEU A 7 1.96 1.94 -3.20
CA LEU A 7 2.82 0.87 -3.68
C LEU A 7 2.42 0.42 -5.07
N LEU A 8 3.40 0.27 -5.95
CA LEU A 8 3.26 -0.45 -7.22
C LEU A 8 4.11 -1.73 -7.18
N LYS A 9 3.46 -2.90 -7.23
CA LYS A 9 4.18 -4.19 -7.14
C LYS A 9 5.18 -4.39 -8.28
N THR A 10 4.85 -4.02 -9.52
CA THR A 10 5.80 -4.11 -10.65
C THR A 10 7.01 -3.20 -10.50
N ASN A 11 6.82 -2.02 -9.92
CA ASN A 11 7.90 -1.05 -9.74
C ASN A 11 8.73 -1.36 -8.48
N ARG A 12 8.22 -2.23 -7.61
CA ARG A 12 8.82 -2.59 -6.32
C ARG A 12 9.18 -1.35 -5.53
N SER A 13 8.26 -0.38 -5.46
CA SER A 13 8.51 0.91 -4.84
C SER A 13 7.29 1.41 -4.07
N LEU A 14 7.56 1.96 -2.89
CA LEU A 14 6.61 2.69 -2.06
C LEU A 14 6.83 4.19 -2.29
N GLU A 15 5.87 4.81 -2.95
CA GLU A 15 5.80 6.24 -3.14
C GLU A 15 5.23 6.92 -1.89
N LEU A 16 5.92 7.96 -1.43
CA LEU A 16 5.49 8.87 -0.39
C LEU A 16 5.02 10.17 -1.04
N TRP A 17 3.76 10.49 -0.77
CA TRP A 17 3.10 11.70 -1.21
C TRP A 17 2.81 12.57 0.00
N ALA A 18 3.01 13.89 -0.11
CA ALA A 18 2.69 14.81 0.98
C ALA A 18 2.08 16.13 0.50
N ARG A 19 1.39 16.80 1.41
CA ARG A 19 0.87 18.16 1.23
C ARG A 19 0.83 18.94 2.54
N ASN A 20 0.70 20.26 2.47
CA ASN A 20 0.36 21.04 3.64
C ASN A 20 -1.14 20.87 3.95
N GLN A 21 -1.53 21.08 5.21
CA GLN A 21 -2.94 21.05 5.58
C GLN A 21 -3.68 22.18 4.86
N GLY A 22 -4.77 21.82 4.16
CA GLY A 22 -5.54 22.76 3.35
C GLY A 22 -5.11 22.84 1.88
N ASP A 23 -3.95 22.27 1.50
CA ASP A 23 -3.59 22.15 0.09
C ASP A 23 -4.50 21.13 -0.59
N ALA A 24 -4.89 21.41 -1.83
CA ALA A 24 -5.80 20.54 -2.58
C ALA A 24 -5.15 19.19 -2.94
N ALA A 25 -3.88 19.22 -3.36
CA ALA A 25 -3.21 18.09 -3.99
C ALA A 25 -1.93 17.67 -3.25
N PHE A 26 -1.73 16.36 -3.13
CA PHE A 26 -0.46 15.78 -2.73
C PHE A 26 0.59 15.93 -3.82
N ARG A 27 1.86 15.95 -3.40
CA ARG A 27 3.02 15.93 -4.27
C ARG A 27 3.90 14.76 -3.90
N LEU A 28 4.43 14.07 -4.90
CA LEU A 28 5.42 13.02 -4.69
C LEU A 28 6.65 13.65 -4.06
N LEU A 29 7.00 13.20 -2.85
CA LEU A 29 8.22 13.61 -2.16
C LEU A 29 9.35 12.64 -2.44
N HIS A 30 9.06 11.33 -2.39
CA HIS A 30 10.06 10.30 -2.55
C HIS A 30 9.45 8.97 -2.99
N ALA A 31 10.30 8.09 -3.53
CA ALA A 31 9.93 6.73 -3.91
C ALA A 31 10.98 5.76 -3.37
N TYR A 32 10.60 4.97 -2.36
CA TYR A 32 11.48 4.04 -1.66
C TYR A 32 11.41 2.66 -2.32
N PRO A 33 12.53 2.09 -2.81
CA PRO A 33 12.53 0.73 -3.31
C PRO A 33 12.22 -0.25 -2.18
N LEU A 34 11.41 -1.27 -2.48
CA LEU A 34 11.22 -2.40 -1.60
C LEU A 34 12.52 -3.19 -1.49
N ALA A 35 12.89 -3.58 -0.27
CA ALA A 35 14.08 -4.38 -0.01
C ALA A 35 13.91 -5.84 -0.51
N ALA A 36 12.67 -6.34 -0.50
CA ALA A 36 12.30 -7.63 -1.04
C ALA A 36 10.83 -7.64 -1.48
N THR A 37 10.46 -8.64 -2.29
CA THR A 37 9.08 -8.84 -2.77
C THR A 37 8.64 -10.27 -2.54
N SER A 38 7.36 -10.46 -2.20
CA SER A 38 6.74 -11.78 -2.12
C SER A 38 5.55 -11.90 -3.07
N GLY A 39 5.23 -13.15 -3.42
CA GLY A 39 4.07 -13.46 -4.24
C GLY A 39 4.17 -13.03 -5.70
N THR A 40 3.03 -13.03 -6.37
CA THR A 40 2.83 -12.60 -7.76
C THR A 40 1.80 -11.47 -7.84
N LEU A 41 1.53 -10.97 -9.04
CA LEU A 41 0.40 -10.06 -9.25
C LEU A 41 -0.92 -10.77 -8.93
N GLY A 42 -1.80 -10.08 -8.22
CA GLY A 42 -3.06 -10.59 -7.69
C GLY A 42 -3.25 -10.25 -6.21
N PRO A 43 -4.51 -10.17 -5.75
CA PRO A 43 -4.82 -9.84 -4.36
C PRO A 43 -4.43 -10.98 -3.41
N LYS A 44 -4.19 -10.62 -2.15
CA LYS A 44 -4.10 -11.58 -1.05
C LYS A 44 -5.50 -12.09 -0.71
N ARG A 45 -5.67 -13.42 -0.66
CA ARG A 45 -6.99 -14.06 -0.45
C ARG A 45 -6.99 -15.12 0.65
N ARG A 46 -5.82 -15.52 1.16
CA ARG A 46 -5.72 -16.53 2.22
C ARG A 46 -4.51 -16.34 3.11
N ALA A 47 -4.63 -16.72 4.37
CA ALA A 47 -3.48 -16.87 5.27
C ALA A 47 -2.42 -17.79 4.65
N GLY A 48 -1.16 -17.34 4.65
CA GLY A 48 -0.03 -18.11 4.11
C GLY A 48 0.06 -18.23 2.59
N ASP A 49 -0.73 -17.48 1.80
CA ASP A 49 -0.61 -17.48 0.33
C ASP A 49 0.64 -16.72 -0.21
N GLY A 50 1.41 -16.08 0.66
CA GLY A 50 2.61 -15.31 0.30
C GLY A 50 2.35 -14.02 -0.48
N GLN A 51 1.08 -13.67 -0.71
CA GLN A 51 0.69 -12.48 -1.45
C GLN A 51 0.75 -11.23 -0.56
N VAL A 52 1.24 -10.14 -1.12
CA VAL A 52 0.95 -8.78 -0.63
C VAL A 52 -0.48 -8.43 -1.11
N PRO A 53 -1.33 -7.78 -0.29
CA PRO A 53 -2.66 -7.37 -0.72
C PRO A 53 -2.63 -6.36 -1.88
N GLU A 54 -3.77 -6.18 -2.55
CA GLU A 54 -3.98 -5.16 -3.59
C GLU A 54 -5.30 -4.48 -3.28
N GLY A 55 -5.34 -3.16 -3.27
CA GLY A 55 -6.52 -2.41 -2.84
C GLY A 55 -6.20 -1.07 -2.19
N PHE A 56 -7.19 -0.61 -1.42
CA PHE A 56 -7.18 0.67 -0.72
C PHE A 56 -7.18 0.40 0.79
N TYR A 57 -6.19 0.93 1.50
CA TYR A 57 -5.92 0.64 2.90
C TYR A 57 -5.64 1.92 3.67
N HIS A 58 -5.60 1.81 5.00
CA HIS A 58 -5.13 2.86 5.89
C HIS A 58 -4.16 2.31 6.92
N LEU A 59 -3.32 3.20 7.46
CA LEU A 59 -2.48 2.86 8.60
C LEU A 59 -3.30 2.79 9.87
N ASP A 60 -3.32 1.63 10.52
CA ASP A 60 -4.05 1.39 11.77
C ASP A 60 -3.12 1.23 12.99
N ARG A 61 -1.85 0.87 12.76
CA ARG A 61 -0.89 0.52 13.80
C ARG A 61 0.47 1.18 13.56
N PHE A 62 1.07 1.68 14.64
CA PHE A 62 2.40 2.27 14.67
C PHE A 62 3.23 1.53 15.70
N ASN A 63 4.26 0.82 15.26
CA ASN A 63 5.06 -0.04 16.12
C ASN A 63 6.54 0.37 16.11
N PRO A 64 7.01 1.13 17.11
CA PRO A 64 8.42 1.48 17.24
C PRO A 64 9.28 0.30 17.74
N GLY A 65 8.67 -0.71 18.36
CA GLY A 65 9.33 -1.90 18.92
C GLY A 65 9.32 -3.11 17.98
N SER A 66 9.18 -2.89 16.67
CA SER A 66 9.14 -3.98 15.68
C SER A 66 10.43 -4.80 15.71
N ALA A 67 10.28 -6.13 15.67
CA ALA A 67 11.39 -7.06 15.53
C ALA A 67 12.16 -6.90 14.19
N TYR A 68 11.56 -6.19 13.22
CA TYR A 68 12.13 -5.92 11.90
C TYR A 68 12.55 -4.44 11.72
N HIS A 69 12.80 -3.71 12.80
CA HIS A 69 13.16 -2.28 12.81
C HIS A 69 12.05 -1.37 12.30
N LEU A 70 11.22 -0.85 13.22
CA LEU A 70 10.01 -0.06 12.98
C LEU A 70 8.96 -0.78 12.11
N SER A 71 7.67 -0.54 12.35
CA SER A 71 6.64 -0.94 11.40
C SER A 71 5.36 -0.11 11.46
N LEU A 72 4.71 0.00 10.31
CA LEU A 72 3.39 0.60 10.12
C LEU A 72 2.44 -0.49 9.62
N GLY A 73 1.39 -0.77 10.38
CA GLY A 73 0.38 -1.78 10.03
C GLY A 73 -0.70 -1.21 9.13
N LEU A 74 -1.17 -2.03 8.19
CA LEU A 74 -2.35 -1.76 7.39
C LEU A 74 -3.59 -2.32 8.09
N ASP A 75 -4.74 -1.75 7.80
CA ASP A 75 -6.07 -2.27 8.15
C ASP A 75 -6.50 -3.51 7.34
N TYR A 76 -5.53 -4.25 6.76
CA TYR A 76 -5.79 -5.54 6.11
C TYR A 76 -6.00 -6.65 7.16
N PRO A 77 -7.00 -7.53 7.00
CA PRO A 77 -8.05 -7.47 5.97
C PRO A 77 -9.09 -6.40 6.32
N ASN A 78 -9.43 -5.56 5.34
CA ASN A 78 -10.54 -4.62 5.49
C ASN A 78 -11.86 -5.25 5.01
N ASN A 79 -12.96 -4.48 5.01
CA ASN A 79 -14.27 -4.99 4.61
C ASN A 79 -14.28 -5.56 3.17
N ASP A 80 -13.58 -4.93 2.22
CA ASP A 80 -13.53 -5.40 0.84
C ASP A 80 -12.76 -6.73 0.73
N ASP A 81 -11.70 -6.89 1.52
CA ASP A 81 -10.98 -8.15 1.60
C ASP A 81 -11.85 -9.26 2.18
N ILE A 82 -12.53 -9.00 3.30
CA ILE A 82 -13.42 -9.97 3.98
C ILE A 82 -14.54 -10.42 3.03
N LEU A 83 -15.19 -9.48 2.35
CA LEU A 83 -16.24 -9.80 1.38
C LEU A 83 -15.72 -10.66 0.23
N ALA A 84 -14.49 -10.42 -0.21
CA ALA A 84 -13.91 -11.12 -1.34
C ALA A 84 -13.26 -12.48 -0.99
N THR A 85 -12.91 -12.74 0.28
CA THR A 85 -12.44 -14.07 0.73
C THR A 85 -13.58 -15.00 1.14
N GLY A 86 -14.76 -14.46 1.43
CA GLY A 86 -15.93 -15.26 1.79
C GLY A 86 -15.72 -16.02 3.11
N LEU A 87 -15.72 -17.36 3.06
CA LEU A 87 -15.49 -18.20 4.25
C LEU A 87 -14.00 -18.49 4.51
N ALA A 88 -13.10 -18.11 3.61
CA ALA A 88 -11.67 -18.34 3.77
C ALA A 88 -11.07 -17.33 4.75
N ASP A 89 -10.12 -17.78 5.57
CA ASP A 89 -9.31 -16.91 6.43
C ASP A 89 -8.34 -16.09 5.56
N PRO A 90 -8.52 -14.76 5.42
CA PRO A 90 -7.60 -13.90 4.69
C PRO A 90 -6.22 -13.78 5.36
N GLY A 91 -6.11 -14.14 6.64
CA GLY A 91 -4.98 -13.81 7.49
C GLY A 91 -5.03 -12.35 7.95
N GLY A 92 -3.88 -11.75 8.18
CA GLY A 92 -3.76 -10.37 8.64
C GLY A 92 -2.30 -9.93 8.66
N ASP A 93 -2.00 -8.94 9.50
CA ASP A 93 -0.64 -8.52 9.84
C ASP A 93 0.23 -8.17 8.63
N ILE A 94 -0.33 -7.30 7.77
CA ILE A 94 0.40 -6.69 6.67
C ILE A 94 1.02 -5.38 7.16
N PHE A 95 2.35 -5.31 7.10
CA PHE A 95 3.12 -4.17 7.56
C PHE A 95 4.04 -3.62 6.48
N VAL A 96 4.26 -2.31 6.52
CA VAL A 96 5.47 -1.68 5.99
C VAL A 96 6.50 -1.68 7.13
N HIS A 97 7.68 -2.25 6.92
CA HIS A 97 8.67 -2.42 7.99
C HIS A 97 10.10 -2.33 7.45
N GLY A 98 11.09 -2.20 8.33
CA GLY A 98 12.51 -2.25 7.96
C GLY A 98 13.02 -3.65 7.67
N SER A 99 14.34 -3.84 7.61
CA SER A 99 14.98 -5.12 7.27
C SER A 99 14.68 -5.64 5.85
N ASP A 100 15.44 -6.65 5.42
CA ASP A 100 15.42 -7.15 4.05
C ASP A 100 14.66 -8.49 3.91
N VAL A 101 13.91 -8.90 4.94
CA VAL A 101 13.23 -10.21 5.01
C VAL A 101 11.71 -10.03 4.95
N THR A 102 11.00 -10.77 4.10
CA THR A 102 9.53 -10.74 4.03
C THR A 102 8.91 -12.07 3.62
N VAL A 103 7.73 -12.37 4.17
CA VAL A 103 6.80 -13.43 3.72
C VAL A 103 5.39 -12.84 3.62
N GLY A 104 5.17 -11.81 2.78
CA GLY A 104 3.85 -11.19 2.57
C GLY A 104 3.72 -9.72 2.97
N CYS A 105 4.77 -9.12 3.55
CA CYS A 105 4.81 -7.72 3.96
C CYS A 105 5.57 -6.82 2.96
N LEU A 106 5.65 -5.53 3.27
CA LEU A 106 6.27 -4.48 2.47
C LEU A 106 7.61 -4.02 3.09
N PRO A 107 8.71 -4.77 2.93
CA PRO A 107 9.98 -4.41 3.54
C PRO A 107 10.62 -3.24 2.80
N LEU A 108 11.08 -2.26 3.57
CA LEU A 108 12.00 -1.20 3.15
C LEU A 108 13.34 -1.43 3.82
N THR A 109 14.39 -0.76 3.35
CA THR A 109 15.63 -0.68 4.13
C THR A 109 15.37 0.03 5.47
N ASN A 110 16.25 -0.18 6.46
CA ASN A 110 16.12 0.49 7.76
C ASN A 110 16.05 2.02 7.64
N ALA A 111 16.88 2.61 6.77
CA ALA A 111 16.84 4.05 6.50
C ALA A 111 15.50 4.47 5.85
N GLY A 112 14.98 3.67 4.90
CA GLY A 112 13.71 3.95 4.24
C GLY A 112 12.52 3.92 5.22
N ILE A 113 12.44 2.91 6.09
CA ILE A 113 11.34 2.85 7.08
C ILE A 113 11.46 3.94 8.14
N GLU A 114 12.66 4.38 8.53
CA GLU A 114 12.83 5.48 9.48
C GLU A 114 12.18 6.76 8.98
N GLU A 115 12.44 7.14 7.72
CA GLU A 115 11.83 8.32 7.11
C GLU A 115 10.31 8.18 6.98
N VAL A 116 9.85 7.04 6.45
CA VAL A 116 8.42 6.75 6.27
C VAL A 116 7.67 6.78 7.60
N TYR A 117 8.25 6.15 8.64
CA TYR A 117 7.67 6.08 9.97
C TYR A 117 7.62 7.47 10.63
N LEU A 118 8.71 8.23 10.58
CA LEU A 118 8.77 9.58 11.15
C LEU A 118 7.76 10.52 10.49
N LEU A 119 7.61 10.45 9.17
CA LEU A 119 6.64 11.27 8.44
C LEU A 119 5.20 10.87 8.75
N ALA A 120 4.92 9.58 8.86
CA ALA A 120 3.60 9.10 9.28
C ALA A 120 3.27 9.56 10.72
N VAL A 121 4.24 9.51 11.65
CA VAL A 121 4.07 10.05 13.01
C VAL A 121 3.86 11.56 12.99
N ALA A 122 4.61 12.30 12.19
CA ALA A 122 4.47 13.75 12.07
C ALA A 122 3.10 14.16 11.49
N ALA A 123 2.60 13.42 10.50
CA ALA A 123 1.25 13.59 9.97
C ALA A 123 0.17 13.33 11.03
N ARG A 124 0.29 12.25 11.82
CA ARG A 124 -0.62 11.97 12.95
C ARG A 124 -0.59 13.08 13.99
N ALA A 125 0.60 13.52 14.38
CA ALA A 125 0.79 14.62 15.33
C ALA A 125 0.22 15.95 14.82
N ALA A 126 0.24 16.18 13.50
CA ALA A 126 -0.39 17.32 12.87
C ALA A 126 -1.93 17.21 12.77
N GLY A 127 -2.52 16.08 13.16
CA GLY A 127 -3.98 15.88 13.20
C GLY A 127 -4.55 15.07 12.04
N GLN A 128 -3.71 14.46 11.18
CA GLN A 128 -4.22 13.55 10.15
C GLN A 128 -4.77 12.26 10.79
N SER A 129 -6.09 12.15 10.86
CA SER A 129 -6.79 11.05 11.54
C SER A 129 -6.77 9.73 10.76
N SER A 130 -6.52 9.77 9.45
CA SER A 130 -6.39 8.59 8.60
C SER A 130 -5.28 8.82 7.56
N ILE A 131 -4.35 7.87 7.46
CA ILE A 131 -3.26 7.90 6.48
C ILE A 131 -3.53 6.79 5.47
N GLY A 132 -3.89 7.19 4.25
CA GLY A 132 -4.21 6.27 3.17
C GLY A 132 -2.97 5.59 2.58
N VAL A 133 -3.16 4.32 2.19
CA VAL A 133 -2.18 3.49 1.51
C VAL A 133 -2.86 2.81 0.33
N HIS A 134 -2.43 3.11 -0.89
CA HIS A 134 -2.84 2.35 -2.06
C HIS A 134 -1.82 1.25 -2.35
N ILE A 135 -2.29 0.06 -2.73
CA ILE A 135 -1.43 -1.00 -3.23
C ILE A 135 -1.98 -1.51 -4.55
N PHE A 136 -1.25 -1.30 -5.63
CA PHE A 136 -1.64 -1.72 -6.97
C PHE A 136 -0.64 -2.71 -7.57
N PRO A 137 -1.10 -3.60 -8.46
CA PRO A 137 -0.23 -4.56 -9.14
C PRO A 137 0.80 -3.84 -10.04
N PHE A 138 0.37 -2.79 -10.74
CA PHE A 138 1.10 -2.01 -11.73
C PHE A 138 0.34 -0.68 -11.98
N PRO A 139 0.89 0.29 -12.74
CA PRO A 139 0.12 1.45 -13.19
C PRO A 139 -1.14 1.00 -13.96
N LEU A 140 -2.34 1.19 -13.40
CA LEU A 140 -3.61 0.66 -13.92
C LEU A 140 -4.12 1.40 -15.18
N THR A 141 -3.22 1.69 -16.11
CA THR A 141 -3.54 2.23 -17.43
C THR A 141 -4.25 1.18 -18.28
N GLU A 142 -5.06 1.62 -19.25
CA GLU A 142 -5.77 0.68 -20.13
C GLU A 142 -4.80 -0.22 -20.92
N ASN A 143 -3.65 0.32 -21.36
CA ASN A 143 -2.63 -0.46 -22.04
C ASN A 143 -2.03 -1.57 -21.14
N GLU A 144 -1.78 -1.30 -19.85
CA GLU A 144 -1.27 -2.33 -18.93
C GLU A 144 -2.31 -3.41 -18.60
N LEU A 145 -3.59 -3.03 -18.53
CA LEU A 145 -4.71 -3.97 -18.37
C LEU A 145 -4.89 -4.85 -19.61
N LEU A 146 -4.84 -4.27 -20.82
CA LEU A 146 -4.95 -5.01 -22.08
C LEU A 146 -3.82 -6.03 -22.23
N ARG A 147 -2.58 -5.67 -21.85
CA ARG A 147 -1.43 -6.59 -21.84
C ARG A 147 -1.62 -7.80 -20.94
N ARG A 148 -2.54 -7.71 -19.96
CA ARG A 148 -2.83 -8.77 -18.99
C ARG A 148 -4.29 -9.20 -19.04
N ALA A 149 -4.96 -9.03 -20.18
CA ALA A 149 -6.37 -9.34 -20.34
C ALA A 149 -6.71 -10.83 -20.05
N ALA A 150 -5.74 -11.74 -20.23
CA ALA A 150 -5.89 -13.16 -19.93
C ALA A 150 -5.72 -13.51 -18.44
N SER A 151 -5.35 -12.54 -17.58
CA SER A 151 -5.19 -12.77 -16.15
C SER A 151 -6.54 -13.09 -15.48
N PRO A 152 -6.60 -14.07 -14.56
CA PRO A 152 -7.81 -14.31 -13.78
C PRO A 152 -8.18 -13.11 -12.87
N HIS A 153 -7.25 -12.19 -12.64
CA HIS A 153 -7.44 -11.02 -11.79
C HIS A 153 -7.85 -9.76 -12.55
N VAL A 154 -8.00 -9.81 -13.89
CA VAL A 154 -8.27 -8.61 -14.69
C VAL A 154 -9.56 -7.88 -14.27
N ALA A 155 -10.61 -8.62 -13.92
CA ALA A 155 -11.87 -8.02 -13.47
C ALA A 155 -11.68 -7.26 -12.15
N PHE A 156 -10.92 -7.84 -11.23
CA PHE A 156 -10.56 -7.20 -9.96
C PHE A 156 -9.71 -5.93 -10.19
N TRP A 157 -8.70 -6.00 -11.06
CA TRP A 157 -7.86 -4.83 -11.38
C TRP A 157 -8.63 -3.71 -12.07
N ARG A 158 -9.63 -4.03 -12.90
CA ARG A 158 -10.55 -3.03 -13.46
C ARG A 158 -11.37 -2.32 -12.38
N GLY A 159 -11.74 -3.02 -11.31
CA GLY A 159 -12.41 -2.39 -10.15
C GLY A 159 -11.53 -1.35 -9.45
N LEU A 160 -10.22 -1.58 -9.37
CA LEU A 160 -9.26 -0.64 -8.76
C LEU A 160 -8.94 0.56 -9.68
N GLN A 161 -9.20 0.44 -10.98
CA GLN A 161 -8.81 1.43 -11.98
C GLN A 161 -9.42 2.81 -11.72
N LEU A 162 -10.66 2.88 -11.21
CA LEU A 162 -11.34 4.15 -10.95
C LEU A 162 -10.59 4.97 -9.89
N GLY A 163 -10.26 4.35 -8.75
CA GLY A 163 -9.52 5.03 -7.68
C GLY A 163 -8.09 5.38 -8.09
N TYR A 164 -7.44 4.53 -8.88
CA TYR A 164 -6.14 4.84 -9.47
C TYR A 164 -6.22 6.08 -10.38
N ALA A 165 -7.14 6.09 -11.34
CA ALA A 165 -7.29 7.18 -12.30
C ALA A 165 -7.69 8.50 -11.62
N TYR A 166 -8.53 8.43 -10.58
CA TYR A 166 -8.89 9.60 -9.79
C TYR A 166 -7.66 10.24 -9.13
N PHE A 167 -6.82 9.42 -8.48
CA PHE A 167 -5.59 9.92 -7.84
C PHE A 167 -4.61 10.48 -8.88
N GLU A 168 -4.46 9.85 -10.05
CA GLU A 168 -3.58 10.37 -11.11
C GLU A 168 -4.05 11.73 -11.65
N ALA A 169 -5.36 11.98 -11.70
CA ALA A 169 -5.92 13.24 -12.21
C ALA A 169 -5.87 14.39 -11.18
N HIS A 170 -5.99 14.09 -9.89
CA HIS A 170 -6.18 15.12 -8.85
C HIS A 170 -5.05 15.15 -7.81
N HIS A 171 -4.24 14.10 -7.74
CA HIS A 171 -3.30 13.81 -6.66
C HIS A 171 -3.94 13.93 -5.27
N CYS A 172 -5.17 13.47 -5.14
CA CYS A 172 -5.84 13.26 -3.86
C CYS A 172 -6.57 11.92 -3.90
N PRO A 173 -6.63 11.18 -2.78
CA PRO A 173 -7.47 10.00 -2.69
C PRO A 173 -8.95 10.42 -2.75
N GLN A 174 -9.77 9.53 -3.33
CA GLN A 174 -11.20 9.74 -3.51
C GLN A 174 -11.98 9.54 -2.20
#